data_AF-A0A2G4IXY2-F1
#
_entry.id   AF-A0A2G4IXY2-F1
#
_cell.length_a   1.000
_cell.length_b   1.000
_cell.length_c   1.000
_cell.angle_alpha   90.00
_cell.angle_beta   90.00
_cell.angle_gamma   90.00
#
_symmetry.space_group_name_H-M   'P 1'
#
loop_
_entity.id
_entity.type
_entity.pdbx_description
1 polymer ?
#
loop_
_entity_poly.entity_id
_entity_poly.type
_entity_poly.pdbx_seq_one_letter_code
_entity_poly.pdbx_strand_id
1 'polypeptide(L)'
;MVRADGTGLFSTYFDDSRPGRRLLVMPAVFVAVVTLIYPQFTCRGFRVGSAPYLIVMFFVAGLAAVATALALQPIRLARQAERLARCQRDFHRQREQLEAKFIDRAGSTGKPRGLRWTEVTFDDDVVYARDRRSRCLRAMVAIEVSFEAIVGGGMEEVEAVSNIRAATAEFLYEGGRWKTDGRVYFNLAPSATVKYLSSDLEFVAEEHAVQRA
;
A
#
# COMPACT_ATOMS: atom_id res chain seq x y z
N MET A 1 26.60 17.29 -33.81
CA MET A 1 26.69 18.77 -33.75
C MET A 1 25.95 19.35 -34.94
N VAL A 2 24.64 19.56 -34.82
CA VAL A 2 23.84 20.47 -35.67
C VAL A 2 22.77 21.07 -34.78
N ARG A 3 22.65 22.39 -34.86
CA ARG A 3 21.94 23.32 -33.99
C ARG A 3 20.51 23.53 -34.49
N ALA A 4 19.66 23.93 -33.56
CA ALA A 4 18.24 24.20 -33.67
C ALA A 4 17.85 25.46 -34.46
N ASP A 5 16.53 25.55 -34.68
CA ASP A 5 15.65 26.72 -34.79
C ASP A 5 15.02 27.00 -36.17
N GLY A 6 13.68 27.07 -36.19
CA GLY A 6 12.88 27.34 -37.39
C GLY A 6 11.37 27.26 -37.17
N THR A 7 10.84 28.29 -36.51
CA THR A 7 9.45 28.73 -36.30
C THR A 7 8.40 28.57 -37.41
N GLY A 8 7.13 28.37 -36.99
CA GLY A 8 5.88 28.77 -37.67
C GLY A 8 4.90 27.62 -37.94
N LEU A 9 3.57 27.72 -37.86
CA LEU A 9 2.57 28.65 -37.32
C LEU A 9 1.19 27.96 -37.57
N PHE A 10 0.12 28.35 -36.86
CA PHE A 10 -1.31 27.94 -36.96
C PHE A 10 -1.74 26.63 -36.26
N SER A 11 -2.38 26.67 -35.08
CA SER A 11 -3.72 27.21 -34.70
C SER A 11 -4.86 26.22 -34.97
N THR A 12 -5.35 25.59 -33.90
CA THR A 12 -6.75 25.71 -33.46
C THR A 12 -6.87 25.22 -32.00
N TYR A 13 -7.03 26.19 -31.11
CA TYR A 13 -8.08 26.24 -30.08
C TYR A 13 -8.67 24.89 -29.60
N PHE A 14 -8.27 24.45 -28.41
CA PHE A 14 -9.14 23.68 -27.53
C PHE A 14 -8.84 24.05 -26.07
N ASP A 15 -9.44 25.15 -25.65
CA ASP A 15 -9.74 25.44 -24.25
C ASP A 15 -10.98 24.61 -23.88
N ASP A 16 -10.81 23.64 -22.98
CA ASP A 16 -11.94 23.07 -22.23
C ASP A 16 -11.61 23.12 -20.73
N SER A 17 -11.43 24.35 -20.26
CA SER A 17 -11.61 24.71 -18.87
C SER A 17 -13.10 24.65 -18.52
N ARG A 18 -13.64 23.45 -18.30
CA ARG A 18 -14.90 23.27 -17.56
C ARG A 18 -14.68 22.45 -16.29
N PRO A 19 -14.84 23.05 -15.10
CA PRO A 19 -14.97 22.27 -13.88
C PRO A 19 -16.27 21.46 -14.00
N GLY A 20 -16.11 20.15 -14.20
CA GLY A 20 -17.20 19.20 -14.08
C GLY A 20 -17.83 19.36 -12.69
N ARG A 21 -18.96 20.08 -12.66
CA ARG A 21 -19.86 20.12 -11.51
C ARG A 21 -20.13 18.67 -11.13
N ARG A 22 -19.49 18.21 -10.06
CA ARG A 22 -20.01 17.09 -9.28
C ARG A 22 -21.37 17.57 -8.79
N LEU A 23 -22.42 17.25 -9.55
CA LEU A 23 -23.76 17.22 -9.00
C LEU A 23 -23.64 16.30 -7.80
N LEU A 24 -23.69 16.92 -6.64
CA LEU A 24 -23.85 16.25 -5.37
C LEU A 24 -25.22 15.61 -5.49
N VAL A 25 -25.26 14.38 -6.02
CA VAL A 25 -26.42 13.52 -5.95
C VAL A 25 -26.55 13.22 -4.46
N MET A 26 -27.24 14.12 -3.76
CA MET A 26 -27.81 13.78 -2.48
C MET A 26 -28.65 12.53 -2.73
N PRO A 27 -28.47 11.46 -1.95
CA PRO A 27 -29.32 10.30 -2.07
C PRO A 27 -30.76 10.81 -1.94
N ALA A 28 -31.62 10.49 -2.90
CA ALA A 28 -33.03 10.92 -2.93
C ALA A 28 -33.78 10.62 -1.61
N VAL A 29 -33.24 9.70 -0.81
CA VAL A 29 -33.64 9.38 0.57
C VAL A 29 -33.62 10.61 1.49
N PHE A 30 -32.65 11.53 1.36
CA PHE A 30 -32.52 12.68 2.26
C PHE A 30 -33.59 13.76 1.99
N VAL A 31 -33.99 13.96 0.74
CA VAL A 31 -35.05 14.90 0.38
C VAL A 31 -36.43 14.31 0.74
N ALA A 32 -36.64 13.03 0.52
CA ALA A 32 -37.92 12.37 0.85
C ALA A 32 -38.22 12.38 2.37
N VAL A 33 -37.21 12.18 3.22
CA VAL A 33 -37.39 12.18 4.68
C VAL A 33 -37.68 13.58 5.22
N VAL A 34 -37.08 14.63 4.66
CA VAL A 34 -37.33 16.01 5.12
C VAL A 34 -38.70 16.51 4.66
N THR A 35 -39.16 16.13 3.46
CA THR A 35 -40.45 16.57 2.92
C THR A 35 -41.65 15.81 3.52
N LEU A 36 -41.51 14.54 3.90
CA LEU A 36 -42.60 13.78 4.54
C LEU A 36 -42.83 14.15 6.02
N ILE A 37 -41.83 14.70 6.71
CA ILE A 37 -41.96 15.05 8.14
C ILE A 37 -42.55 16.46 8.35
N TYR A 38 -42.50 17.36 7.36
CA TYR A 38 -42.96 18.76 7.53
C TYR A 38 -43.80 19.32 6.38
N PRO A 39 -45.09 18.94 6.24
CA PRO A 39 -45.98 19.59 5.26
C PRO A 39 -46.61 20.92 5.74
N GLN A 40 -46.26 21.45 6.92
CA GLN A 40 -47.08 22.49 7.60
C GLN A 40 -46.37 23.84 7.89
N PHE A 41 -45.13 24.09 7.45
CA PHE A 41 -44.39 25.31 7.83
C PHE A 41 -44.56 26.48 6.85
N THR A 42 -45.77 27.01 6.80
CA THR A 42 -46.01 28.39 6.37
C THR A 42 -47.05 29.02 7.28
N CYS A 43 -46.62 29.51 8.44
CA CYS A 43 -47.32 30.57 9.17
C CYS A 43 -46.37 31.27 10.16
N ARG A 44 -46.57 32.57 10.29
CA ARG A 44 -45.78 33.56 11.04
C ARG A 44 -45.44 33.13 12.47
N GLY A 45 -44.21 33.42 12.90
CA GLY A 45 -43.89 33.69 14.30
C GLY A 45 -43.51 32.49 15.16
N PHE A 46 -42.53 31.68 14.74
CA PHE A 46 -41.90 30.70 15.63
C PHE A 46 -40.57 31.27 16.15
N ARG A 47 -40.57 31.79 17.39
CA ARG A 47 -39.33 31.99 18.15
C ARG A 47 -38.72 30.60 18.34
N VAL A 48 -37.62 30.32 17.64
CA VAL A 48 -36.78 29.13 17.84
C VAL A 48 -36.13 29.25 19.22
N GLY A 49 -36.85 28.77 20.23
CA GLY A 49 -36.44 28.78 21.62
C GLY A 49 -36.87 27.48 22.28
N SER A 50 -36.25 26.36 21.89
CA SER A 50 -36.46 25.09 22.55
C SER A 50 -35.31 24.12 22.27
N ALA A 51 -34.31 24.19 23.16
CA ALA A 51 -33.22 23.22 23.30
C ALA A 51 -33.59 21.74 23.03
N PRO A 52 -34.77 21.19 23.41
CA PRO A 52 -35.10 19.79 23.14
C PRO A 52 -35.13 19.40 21.65
N TYR A 53 -35.53 20.29 20.72
CA TYR A 53 -35.57 19.93 19.29
C TYR A 53 -34.18 19.77 18.69
N LEU A 54 -33.23 20.61 19.12
CA LEU A 54 -31.83 20.48 18.71
C LEU A 54 -31.27 19.14 19.20
N ILE A 55 -31.58 18.75 20.44
CA ILE A 55 -31.15 17.46 21.01
C ILE A 55 -31.68 16.29 20.17
N VAL A 56 -32.99 16.26 19.89
CA VAL A 56 -33.61 15.19 19.08
C VAL A 56 -32.99 15.13 17.68
N MET A 57 -32.78 16.28 17.03
CA MET A 57 -32.15 16.35 15.72
C MET A 57 -30.71 15.78 15.74
N PHE A 58 -29.91 16.11 16.76
CA PHE A 58 -28.56 15.55 16.91
C PHE A 58 -28.58 14.03 17.11
N PHE A 59 -29.52 13.51 17.91
CA PHE A 59 -29.67 12.06 18.08
C PHE A 59 -30.07 11.35 16.79
N VAL A 60 -31.05 11.87 16.06
CA VAL A 60 -31.49 11.30 14.78
C VAL A 60 -30.34 11.34 13.75
N ALA A 61 -29.63 12.47 13.66
CA ALA A 61 -28.47 12.59 12.79
C ALA A 61 -27.34 11.62 13.18
N GLY A 62 -27.07 11.47 14.48
CA GLY A 62 -26.08 10.52 15.00
C GLY A 62 -26.44 9.06 14.65
N LEU A 63 -27.69 8.67 14.86
CA LEU A 63 -28.19 7.33 14.51
C LEU A 63 -28.11 7.06 13.00
N ALA A 64 -28.50 8.03 12.17
CA ALA A 64 -28.39 7.92 10.72
C ALA A 64 -26.93 7.79 10.26
N ALA A 65 -26.01 8.53 10.87
CA ALA A 65 -24.57 8.43 10.57
C ALA A 65 -24.00 7.05 10.94
N VAL A 66 -24.35 6.51 12.11
CA VAL A 66 -23.94 5.16 12.54
C VAL A 66 -24.50 4.09 11.61
N ALA A 67 -25.81 4.13 11.30
CA ALA A 67 -26.44 3.18 10.38
C ALA A 67 -25.78 3.21 8.99
N THR A 68 -25.48 4.41 8.48
CA THR A 68 -24.77 4.57 7.19
C THR A 68 -23.35 4.01 7.27
N ALA A 69 -22.62 4.24 8.36
CA ALA A 69 -21.26 3.71 8.52
C ALA A 69 -21.25 2.17 8.53
N LEU A 70 -22.20 1.55 9.24
CA LEU A 70 -22.37 0.10 9.28
C LEU A 70 -22.74 -0.47 7.90
N ALA A 71 -23.65 0.19 7.17
CA ALA A 71 -24.04 -0.23 5.82
C ALA A 71 -22.89 -0.15 4.80
N LEU A 72 -21.96 0.81 4.97
CA LEU A 72 -20.81 0.99 4.08
C LEU A 72 -19.57 0.15 4.47
N GLN A 73 -19.51 -0.34 5.70
CA GLN A 73 -18.41 -1.17 6.18
C GLN A 73 -18.11 -2.40 5.31
N PRO A 74 -19.09 -3.24 4.92
CA PRO A 74 -18.81 -4.42 4.09
C PRO A 74 -18.26 -4.04 2.71
N ILE A 75 -18.76 -2.97 2.12
CA ILE A 75 -18.27 -2.47 0.82
C ILE A 75 -16.81 -2.00 0.93
N ARG A 76 -16.47 -1.32 2.03
CA ARG A 76 -15.09 -0.86 2.29
C ARG A 76 -14.15 -2.06 2.48
N LEU A 77 -14.56 -3.05 3.26
CA LEU A 77 -13.78 -4.27 3.49
C LEU A 77 -13.60 -5.06 2.19
N ALA A 78 -14.67 -5.24 1.40
CA ALA A 78 -14.62 -5.93 0.11
C ALA A 78 -13.66 -5.24 -0.88
N ARG A 79 -13.71 -3.91 -1.00
CA ARG A 79 -12.79 -3.15 -1.86
C ARG A 79 -11.34 -3.25 -1.40
N GLN A 80 -11.10 -3.27 -0.09
CA GLN A 80 -9.76 -3.45 0.46
C GLN A 80 -9.22 -4.85 0.18
N ALA A 81 -10.04 -5.88 0.35
CA ALA A 81 -9.70 -7.26 0.03
C ALA A 81 -9.41 -7.45 -1.47
N GLU A 82 -10.24 -6.87 -2.35
CA GLU A 82 -10.02 -6.95 -3.79
C GLU A 82 -8.71 -6.27 -4.22
N ARG A 83 -8.42 -5.10 -3.63
CA ARG A 83 -7.16 -4.38 -3.88
C ARG A 83 -5.96 -5.20 -3.43
N LEU A 84 -6.01 -5.79 -2.24
CA LEU A 84 -4.95 -6.65 -1.74
C LEU A 84 -4.74 -7.87 -2.65
N ALA A 85 -5.82 -8.58 -2.99
CA ALA A 85 -5.77 -9.74 -3.87
C ALA A 85 -5.21 -9.40 -5.25
N ARG A 86 -5.49 -8.20 -5.78
CA ARG A 86 -4.88 -7.71 -7.02
C ARG A 86 -3.38 -7.50 -6.88
N CYS A 87 -2.95 -6.82 -5.82
CA CYS A 87 -1.53 -6.62 -5.52
C CYS A 87 -0.78 -7.95 -5.35
N GLN A 88 -1.37 -8.94 -4.67
CA GLN A 88 -0.80 -10.28 -4.49
C GLN A 88 -0.63 -10.99 -5.84
N ARG A 89 -1.69 -11.01 -6.68
CA ARG A 89 -1.59 -11.58 -8.04
C ARG A 89 -0.54 -10.88 -8.88
N ASP A 90 -0.45 -9.56 -8.80
CA ASP A 90 0.54 -8.79 -9.54
C ASP A 90 1.96 -9.07 -9.03
N PHE A 91 2.15 -9.32 -7.73
CA PHE A 91 3.43 -9.72 -7.15
C PHE A 91 3.89 -11.06 -7.74
N HIS A 92 3.04 -12.08 -7.66
CA HIS A 92 3.33 -13.42 -8.18
C HIS A 92 3.67 -13.40 -9.68
N ARG A 93 2.92 -12.63 -10.48
CA ARG A 93 3.18 -12.51 -11.93
C ARG A 93 4.55 -11.94 -12.27
N GLN A 94 5.13 -11.11 -11.40
CA GLN A 94 6.41 -10.45 -11.66
C GLN A 94 7.51 -10.90 -10.70
N ARG A 95 7.27 -11.96 -9.92
CA ARG A 95 8.14 -12.40 -8.83
C ARG A 95 9.55 -12.69 -9.31
N GLU A 96 9.71 -13.52 -10.32
CA GLU A 96 11.03 -13.85 -10.91
C GLU A 96 11.79 -12.59 -11.35
N GLN A 97 11.10 -11.62 -11.97
CA GLN A 97 11.73 -10.36 -12.40
C GLN A 97 12.12 -9.46 -11.22
N LEU A 98 11.36 -9.48 -10.12
CA LEU A 98 11.68 -8.74 -8.91
C LEU A 98 12.85 -9.37 -8.17
N GLU A 99 12.91 -10.69 -8.10
CA GLU A 99 13.99 -11.46 -7.46
C GLU A 99 15.31 -11.24 -8.20
N ALA A 100 15.32 -11.31 -9.53
CA ALA A 100 16.50 -10.97 -10.33
C ALA A 100 16.98 -9.54 -10.06
N LYS A 101 16.06 -8.55 -10.09
CA LYS A 101 16.39 -7.16 -9.75
C LYS A 101 16.86 -7.01 -8.31
N PHE A 102 16.34 -7.80 -7.39
CA PHE A 102 16.75 -7.78 -5.99
C PHE A 102 18.19 -8.23 -5.87
N ILE A 103 18.57 -9.34 -6.49
CA ILE A 103 19.95 -9.87 -6.47
C ILE A 103 20.93 -8.80 -7.00
N ASP A 104 20.60 -8.16 -8.13
CA ASP A 104 21.43 -7.10 -8.70
C ASP A 104 21.62 -5.91 -7.73
N ARG A 105 20.51 -5.44 -7.12
CA ARG A 105 20.52 -4.28 -6.22
C ARG A 105 21.20 -4.58 -4.90
N ALA A 106 20.86 -5.71 -4.29
CA ALA A 106 21.42 -6.15 -3.01
C ALA A 106 22.93 -6.41 -3.13
N GLY A 107 23.34 -7.12 -4.19
CA GLY A 107 24.76 -7.38 -4.50
C GLY A 107 25.56 -6.09 -4.71
N SER A 108 24.98 -5.09 -5.38
CA SER A 108 25.64 -3.78 -5.58
C SER A 108 25.85 -2.97 -4.29
N THR A 109 25.11 -3.29 -3.22
CA THR A 109 25.16 -2.52 -1.96
C THR A 109 26.39 -2.85 -1.10
N GLY A 110 27.07 -3.97 -1.35
CA GLY A 110 28.30 -4.36 -0.65
C GLY A 110 28.11 -4.61 0.86
N LYS A 111 26.89 -4.99 1.27
CA LYS A 111 26.54 -5.34 2.65
C LYS A 111 26.27 -6.86 2.71
N PRO A 112 26.92 -7.62 3.60
CA PRO A 112 27.94 -7.22 4.60
C PRO A 112 29.30 -6.83 3.96
N ARG A 113 30.07 -5.95 4.62
CA ARG A 113 31.37 -5.48 4.12
C ARG A 113 32.33 -6.66 3.96
N GLY A 114 33.11 -6.68 2.87
CA GLY A 114 34.16 -7.68 2.63
C GLY A 114 33.66 -9.05 2.12
N LEU A 115 32.35 -9.20 1.92
CA LEU A 115 31.73 -10.43 1.42
C LEU A 115 31.01 -10.17 0.10
N ARG A 116 31.19 -11.08 -0.86
CA ARG A 116 30.42 -11.12 -2.11
C ARG A 116 29.26 -12.08 -1.94
N TRP A 117 28.10 -11.71 -2.47
CA TRP A 117 26.95 -12.60 -2.55
C TRP A 117 27.19 -13.59 -3.69
N THR A 118 27.04 -14.88 -3.42
CA THR A 118 27.32 -15.94 -4.40
C THR A 118 26.03 -16.61 -4.86
N GLU A 119 25.16 -16.96 -3.92
CA GLU A 119 23.90 -17.64 -4.18
C GLU A 119 22.80 -17.06 -3.28
N VAL A 120 21.59 -16.94 -3.84
CA VAL A 120 20.40 -16.48 -3.14
C VAL A 120 19.23 -17.39 -3.49
N THR A 121 18.64 -17.98 -2.46
CA THR A 121 17.42 -18.80 -2.59
C THR A 121 16.27 -18.05 -1.93
N PHE A 122 15.13 -17.97 -2.63
CA PHE A 122 13.91 -17.34 -2.12
C PHE A 122 12.92 -18.41 -1.67
N ASP A 123 12.29 -18.17 -0.53
CA ASP A 123 11.13 -18.94 -0.08
C ASP A 123 9.88 -18.49 -0.84
N ASP A 124 8.90 -19.38 -0.97
CA ASP A 124 7.61 -19.12 -1.60
C ASP A 124 6.62 -18.40 -0.70
N ASP A 125 6.81 -18.45 0.62
CA ASP A 125 5.98 -17.77 1.59
C ASP A 125 6.19 -16.25 1.55
N VAL A 126 5.08 -15.51 1.56
CA VAL A 126 5.08 -14.03 1.48
C VAL A 126 4.30 -13.42 2.63
N VAL A 127 4.96 -12.55 3.39
CA VAL A 127 4.32 -11.72 4.41
C VAL A 127 4.11 -10.32 3.87
N TYR A 128 2.86 -9.88 3.83
CA TYR A 128 2.48 -8.54 3.41
C TYR A 128 2.32 -7.62 4.61
N ALA A 129 2.96 -6.46 4.52
CA ALA A 129 2.88 -5.41 5.52
C ALA A 129 2.52 -4.06 4.87
N ARG A 130 1.91 -3.16 5.63
CA ARG A 130 1.59 -1.81 5.20
C ARG A 130 2.43 -0.83 5.99
N ASP A 131 3.09 0.06 5.26
CA ASP A 131 3.76 1.20 5.85
C ASP A 131 2.72 2.15 6.47
N ARG A 132 2.87 2.48 7.75
CA ARG A 132 1.93 3.33 8.49
C ARG A 132 1.92 4.77 7.96
N ARG A 133 3.06 5.28 7.49
CA ARG A 133 3.23 6.65 7.02
C ARG A 133 2.79 6.81 5.57
N SER A 134 3.34 5.99 4.68
CA SER A 134 3.06 6.09 3.24
C SER A 134 1.77 5.35 2.82
N ARG A 135 1.27 4.43 3.66
CA ARG A 135 0.18 3.50 3.34
C ARG A 135 0.47 2.61 2.12
N CYS A 136 1.73 2.54 1.70
CA CYS A 136 2.21 1.62 0.67
C CYS A 136 2.27 0.19 1.20
N LEU A 137 2.01 -0.77 0.32
CA LEU A 137 2.13 -2.19 0.62
C LEU A 137 3.59 -2.63 0.43
N ARG A 138 4.07 -3.49 1.31
CA ARG A 138 5.38 -4.13 1.26
C ARG A 138 5.18 -5.64 1.30
N ALA A 139 6.02 -6.37 0.57
CA ALA A 139 6.08 -7.82 0.62
C ALA A 139 7.45 -8.21 1.19
N MET A 140 7.41 -9.08 2.19
CA MET A 140 8.56 -9.61 2.90
C MET A 140 8.69 -11.08 2.54
N VAL A 141 9.82 -11.47 1.99
CA VAL A 141 10.09 -12.84 1.53
C VAL A 141 11.32 -13.36 2.24
N ALA A 142 11.26 -14.58 2.76
CA ALA A 142 12.42 -15.20 3.37
C ALA A 142 13.43 -15.55 2.28
N ILE A 143 14.71 -15.31 2.56
CA ILE A 143 15.80 -15.67 1.67
C ILE A 143 16.92 -16.35 2.44
N GLU A 144 17.63 -17.22 1.75
CA GLU A 144 18.89 -17.78 2.18
C GLU A 144 20.00 -17.21 1.29
N VAL A 145 21.03 -16.63 1.89
CA VAL A 145 22.13 -15.99 1.16
C VAL A 145 23.45 -16.64 1.53
N SER A 146 24.20 -17.06 0.52
CA SER A 146 25.57 -17.57 0.64
C SER A 146 26.59 -16.47 0.32
N PHE A 147 27.66 -16.44 1.10
CA PHE A 147 28.73 -15.44 0.97
C PHE A 147 30.05 -16.09 0.59
N GLU A 148 30.87 -15.33 -0.13
CA GLU A 148 32.27 -15.64 -0.38
C GLU A 148 33.15 -14.47 0.06
N ALA A 149 34.27 -14.76 0.71
CA ALA A 149 35.23 -13.74 1.12
C ALA A 149 35.87 -13.09 -0.12
N ILE A 150 35.95 -11.76 -0.12
CA ILE A 150 36.73 -11.06 -1.14
C ILE A 150 38.20 -11.10 -0.72
N VAL A 151 39.07 -11.57 -1.62
CA VAL A 151 40.53 -11.62 -1.42
C VAL A 151 41.06 -10.23 -1.08
N GLY A 152 41.78 -10.11 0.04
CA GLY A 152 42.28 -8.85 0.61
C GLY A 152 41.32 -8.11 1.55
N GLY A 153 40.17 -8.71 1.90
CA GLY A 153 39.13 -8.09 2.74
C GLY A 153 39.32 -8.19 4.27
N GLY A 154 40.40 -8.81 4.74
CA GLY A 154 40.70 -8.97 6.18
C GLY A 154 39.82 -9.98 6.93
N MET A 155 39.09 -10.84 6.20
CA MET A 155 38.21 -11.90 6.73
C MET A 155 38.57 -13.30 6.19
N GLU A 156 39.74 -13.46 5.58
CA GLU A 156 40.17 -14.71 4.91
C GLU A 156 40.34 -15.90 5.88
N GLU A 157 40.59 -15.65 7.18
CA GLU A 157 40.88 -16.69 8.18
C GLU A 157 39.69 -17.09 9.06
N VAL A 158 38.47 -16.57 8.82
CA VAL A 158 37.30 -16.92 9.64
C VAL A 158 36.50 -18.03 8.98
N GLU A 159 36.60 -19.28 9.48
CA GLU A 159 35.87 -20.46 8.98
C GLU A 159 34.34 -20.31 8.97
N ALA A 160 33.77 -19.29 9.62
CA ALA A 160 32.34 -18.99 9.58
C ALA A 160 31.87 -18.26 8.29
N VAL A 161 32.77 -18.02 7.33
CA VAL A 161 32.50 -17.20 6.13
C VAL A 161 31.86 -17.99 4.98
N SER A 162 31.73 -19.32 5.09
CA SER A 162 30.95 -20.17 4.18
C SER A 162 29.50 -20.40 4.62
N ASN A 163 28.96 -19.57 5.52
CA ASN A 163 27.70 -19.87 6.17
C ASN A 163 26.51 -19.24 5.43
N ILE A 164 25.59 -20.10 4.99
CA ILE A 164 24.26 -19.70 4.52
C ILE A 164 23.59 -18.89 5.64
N ARG A 165 23.08 -17.70 5.32
CA ARG A 165 22.35 -16.88 6.29
C ARG A 165 20.91 -16.70 5.88
N ALA A 166 20.02 -16.96 6.83
CA ALA A 166 18.63 -16.55 6.74
C ALA A 166 18.53 -15.02 6.78
N ALA A 167 17.77 -14.47 5.86
CA ALA A 167 17.44 -13.06 5.80
C ALA A 167 16.01 -12.86 5.29
N THR A 168 15.52 -11.63 5.34
CA THR A 168 14.26 -11.22 4.73
C THR A 168 14.52 -10.18 3.65
N ALA A 169 14.08 -10.45 2.42
CA ALA A 169 14.05 -9.49 1.32
C ALA A 169 12.78 -8.62 1.39
N GLU A 170 12.94 -7.33 1.10
CA GLU A 170 11.82 -6.38 1.02
C GLU A 170 11.52 -5.97 -0.43
N PHE A 171 10.23 -6.03 -0.78
CA PHE A 171 9.66 -5.51 -2.01
C PHE A 171 8.60 -4.44 -1.68
N LEU A 172 8.52 -3.38 -2.48
CA LEU A 172 7.65 -2.22 -2.26
C LEU A 172 6.64 -2.08 -3.40
N TYR A 173 5.37 -1.88 -3.06
CA TYR A 173 4.32 -1.53 -4.02
C TYR A 173 4.10 -0.02 -4.04
N GLU A 174 4.52 0.62 -5.14
CA GLU A 174 4.41 2.06 -5.32
C GLU A 174 4.00 2.40 -6.76
N GLY A 175 3.11 3.37 -6.93
CA GLY A 175 2.67 3.80 -8.26
C GLY A 175 1.97 2.71 -9.08
N GLY A 176 1.35 1.72 -8.43
CA GLY A 176 0.64 0.63 -9.09
C GLY A 176 1.53 -0.54 -9.54
N ARG A 177 2.82 -0.52 -9.21
CA ARG A 177 3.77 -1.59 -9.56
C ARG A 177 4.58 -2.02 -8.34
N TRP A 178 5.06 -3.26 -8.37
CA TRP A 178 6.05 -3.71 -7.42
C TRP A 178 7.46 -3.32 -7.88
N LYS A 179 8.32 -3.03 -6.91
CA LYS A 179 9.74 -2.72 -7.12
C LYS A 179 10.56 -3.21 -5.94
N THR A 180 11.88 -3.21 -6.09
CA THR A 180 12.81 -3.49 -5.01
C THR A 180 13.96 -2.49 -5.05
N ASP A 181 14.38 -2.08 -3.85
CA ASP A 181 15.58 -1.27 -3.65
C ASP A 181 16.76 -2.14 -3.14
N GLY A 182 16.61 -3.48 -3.15
CA GLY A 182 17.63 -4.42 -2.66
C GLY A 182 17.77 -4.45 -1.14
N ARG A 183 16.73 -4.03 -0.41
CA ARG A 183 16.77 -3.95 1.06
C ARG A 183 16.61 -5.34 1.68
N VAL A 184 17.52 -5.69 2.56
CA VAL A 184 17.60 -7.00 3.22
C VAL A 184 17.72 -6.84 4.75
N TYR A 185 17.09 -7.74 5.49
CA TYR A 185 17.19 -7.85 6.94
C TYR A 185 17.79 -9.21 7.32
N PHE A 186 19.05 -9.22 7.73
CA PHE A 186 19.73 -10.45 8.13
C PHE A 186 19.25 -10.97 9.48
N ASN A 187 19.24 -12.29 9.64
CA ASN A 187 18.90 -13.00 10.87
C ASN A 187 17.45 -12.74 11.36
N LEU A 188 16.55 -12.37 10.45
CA LEU A 188 15.13 -12.17 10.74
C LEU A 188 14.30 -12.88 9.69
N ALA A 189 13.27 -13.61 10.15
CA ALA A 189 12.21 -14.14 9.31
C ALA A 189 11.21 -13.02 8.91
N PRO A 190 10.39 -13.19 7.87
CA PRO A 190 9.47 -12.16 7.38
C PRO A 190 8.50 -11.64 8.45
N SER A 191 7.83 -12.54 9.17
CA SER A 191 6.91 -12.17 10.26
C SER A 191 7.61 -11.47 11.43
N ALA A 192 8.82 -11.94 11.79
CA ALA A 192 9.67 -11.30 12.79
C ALA A 192 10.15 -9.90 12.36
N THR A 193 10.44 -9.70 11.07
CA THR A 193 10.82 -8.40 10.50
C THR A 193 9.68 -7.40 10.63
N VAL A 194 8.44 -7.80 10.32
CA VAL A 194 7.26 -6.92 10.50
C VAL A 194 7.06 -6.56 11.97
N LYS A 195 7.25 -7.52 12.89
CA LYS A 195 7.18 -7.26 14.33
C LYS A 195 8.28 -6.31 14.82
N TYR A 196 9.52 -6.54 14.37
CA TYR A 196 10.67 -5.70 14.68
C TYR A 196 10.45 -4.25 14.22
N LEU A 197 9.79 -4.06 13.07
CA LEU A 197 9.47 -2.76 12.48
C LEU A 197 8.05 -2.28 12.80
N SER A 198 7.43 -2.74 13.89
CA SER A 198 6.01 -2.46 14.20
C SER A 198 5.66 -0.97 14.38
N SER A 199 6.66 -0.12 14.66
CA SER A 199 6.53 1.34 14.66
C SER A 199 6.17 1.91 13.29
N ASP A 200 6.70 1.30 12.23
CA ASP A 200 6.56 1.77 10.85
C ASP A 200 5.65 0.87 10.02
N LEU A 201 5.55 -0.42 10.37
CA LEU A 201 4.83 -1.43 9.63
C LEU A 201 3.62 -1.98 10.41
N GLU A 202 2.57 -2.27 9.65
CA GLU A 202 1.35 -2.94 10.09
C GLU A 202 1.24 -4.24 9.30
N PHE A 203 1.11 -5.38 9.99
CA PHE A 203 0.85 -6.66 9.32
C PHE A 203 -0.49 -6.62 8.58
N VAL A 204 -0.53 -7.12 7.33
CA VAL A 204 -1.74 -7.11 6.49
C VAL A 204 -2.24 -8.52 6.22
N ALA A 205 -1.36 -9.39 5.76
CA ALA A 205 -1.69 -10.76 5.39
C ALA A 205 -0.41 -11.61 5.30
N GLU A 206 -0.58 -12.90 5.42
CA GLU A 206 0.46 -13.90 5.18
C GLU A 206 -0.11 -14.88 4.15
N GLU A 207 0.71 -15.21 3.16
CA GLU A 207 0.38 -16.11 2.08
C GLU A 207 1.42 -17.24 2.09
N HIS A 208 0.95 -18.44 2.43
CA HIS A 208 1.78 -19.63 2.38
C HIS A 208 1.75 -20.24 0.98
N ALA A 209 2.89 -20.72 0.53
CA ALA A 209 2.99 -21.53 -0.66
C ALA A 209 2.04 -22.72 -0.53
N VAL A 210 1.23 -22.96 -1.58
CA VAL A 210 0.46 -24.20 -1.66
C VAL A 210 1.49 -25.32 -1.82
N GLN A 211 1.74 -26.08 -0.74
CA GLN A 211 2.55 -27.29 -0.79
C GLN A 211 2.01 -28.18 -1.90
N ARG A 212 2.74 -28.25 -3.02
CA ARG A 212 2.50 -29.26 -4.04
C ARG A 212 2.96 -30.59 -3.43
N ALA A 213 1.99 -31.34 -2.92
CA ALA A 213 2.16 -32.74 -2.53
C ALA A 213 2.43 -33.62 -3.75
#